data_AF-A0A6L7WQX5-F1
#
_entry.id   AF-A0A6L7WQX5-F1
#
_cell.length_a   1.000
_cell.length_b   1.000
_cell.length_c   1.000
_cell.angle_alpha   90.00
_cell.angle_beta   90.00
_cell.angle_gamma   90.00
#
_symmetry.space_group_name_H-M   'P 1'
#
loop_
_entity.id
_entity.type
_entity.pdbx_description
1 polymer ?
#
loop_
_entity_poly.entity_id
_entity_poly.type
_entity_poly.pdbx_seq_one_letter_code
_entity_poly.pdbx_strand_id
1 'polypeptide(L)'
;MAKPHPTGDQTYTAADLKRAAGLSYRQINEWDQKGVLPETRSGDAGWRKFSPRDIFALMVCSEIRRQFGVPVESLKWVRACMLQEGADHLHAAAQIMSRGMAVVLMTDLKETFVMDSDLEIEDLLRLGYLRHEDPQGYLLIKLNPLVNGLLGCLKEPLILSIDDEMYGLIRNIRGEMSIRSQKELEILGLLRSGAYRKVVVHLDDGKILRADTEAGVSEVEQQQLLRIWDGEQYQTMTLTLHDGKVVTAAKQKPVKFDKPRARRRAHERE
;
A
#
# COMPACT_ATOMS: atom_id res chain seq x y z
N MET A 1 -24.47 -0.47 -14.58
CA MET A 1 -25.44 0.22 -13.70
C MET A 1 -24.65 0.97 -12.64
N ALA A 2 -24.68 2.30 -12.66
CA ALA A 2 -23.93 3.14 -11.71
C ALA A 2 -24.60 3.10 -10.33
N LYS A 3 -23.86 2.69 -9.29
CA LYS A 3 -24.28 2.75 -7.88
C LYS A 3 -24.10 4.19 -7.33
N PRO A 4 -24.88 4.58 -6.30
CA PRO A 4 -25.17 5.99 -6.02
C PRO A 4 -23.94 6.73 -5.47
N HIS A 5 -23.80 8.00 -5.86
CA HIS A 5 -22.93 8.96 -5.20
C HIS A 5 -23.32 9.07 -3.71
N PRO A 6 -22.36 9.16 -2.76
CA PRO A 6 -22.67 9.54 -1.40
C PRO A 6 -23.29 10.95 -1.43
N THR A 7 -24.59 11.02 -1.19
CA THR A 7 -25.39 12.25 -1.17
C THR A 7 -24.87 13.20 -0.09
N GLY A 8 -24.61 14.45 -0.48
CA GLY A 8 -24.00 15.52 0.34
C GLY A 8 -24.77 16.00 1.58
N ASP A 9 -25.86 15.34 1.97
CA ASP A 9 -26.70 15.71 3.13
C ASP A 9 -26.35 14.96 4.42
N GLN A 10 -25.44 13.99 4.36
CA GLN A 10 -25.07 13.23 5.56
C GLN A 10 -24.15 14.06 6.47
N THR A 11 -24.67 14.45 7.64
CA THR A 11 -23.90 15.14 8.67
C THR A 11 -23.45 14.18 9.78
N TYR A 12 -22.21 14.35 10.24
CA TYR A 12 -21.56 13.52 11.25
C TYR A 12 -21.30 14.29 12.54
N THR A 13 -21.12 13.58 13.65
CA THR A 13 -20.94 14.15 14.99
C THR A 13 -19.46 14.20 15.42
N ALA A 14 -19.18 14.85 16.55
CA ALA A 14 -17.84 14.81 17.17
C ALA A 14 -17.39 13.39 17.56
N ALA A 15 -18.34 12.48 17.86
CA ALA A 15 -18.02 11.09 18.14
C ALA A 15 -17.57 10.35 16.88
N ASP A 16 -18.17 10.65 15.72
CA ASP A 16 -17.74 10.11 14.44
C ASP A 16 -16.38 10.67 14.03
N LEU A 17 -16.15 11.97 14.25
CA LEU A 17 -14.84 12.59 14.05
C LEU A 17 -13.75 11.92 14.91
N LYS A 18 -14.02 11.65 16.19
CA LYS A 18 -13.11 10.91 17.07
C LYS A 18 -12.77 9.53 16.49
N ARG A 19 -13.79 8.82 15.99
CA ARG A 19 -13.62 7.47 15.42
C ARG A 19 -12.80 7.51 14.13
N ALA A 20 -13.09 8.46 13.23
CA ALA A 20 -12.47 8.55 11.91
C ALA A 20 -11.06 9.16 11.96
N ALA A 21 -10.88 10.28 12.67
CA ALA A 21 -9.62 11.03 12.70
C ALA A 21 -8.70 10.68 13.89
N GLY A 22 -9.14 9.78 14.78
CA GLY A 22 -8.37 9.38 15.96
C GLY A 22 -8.18 10.49 17.01
N LEU A 23 -9.01 11.54 16.96
CA LEU A 23 -8.90 12.70 17.84
C LEU A 23 -9.68 12.49 19.14
N SER A 24 -9.04 12.71 20.29
CA SER A 24 -9.72 12.77 21.58
C SER A 24 -10.61 14.02 21.69
N TYR A 25 -11.63 14.00 22.56
CA TYR A 25 -12.46 15.19 22.83
C TYR A 25 -11.64 16.40 23.28
N ARG A 26 -10.56 16.18 24.05
CA ARG A 26 -9.63 17.25 24.45
C ARG A 26 -8.96 17.89 23.24
N GLN A 27 -8.47 17.08 22.30
CA GLN A 27 -7.87 17.58 21.07
C GLN A 27 -8.89 18.29 20.19
N ILE A 28 -10.11 17.77 20.06
CA ILE A 28 -11.21 18.43 19.34
C ILE A 28 -11.46 19.83 19.93
N ASN A 29 -11.55 19.95 21.26
CA ASN A 29 -11.75 21.24 21.92
C ASN A 29 -10.55 22.19 21.73
N GLU A 30 -9.31 21.69 21.81
CA GLU A 30 -8.11 22.48 21.52
C GLU A 30 -8.13 23.02 20.08
N TRP A 31 -8.48 22.16 19.12
CA TRP A 31 -8.54 22.50 17.70
C TRP A 31 -9.65 23.51 17.42
N ASP A 32 -10.77 23.41 18.14
CA ASP A 32 -11.86 24.38 18.06
C ASP A 32 -11.43 25.75 18.58
N GLN A 33 -10.81 25.81 19.76
CA GLN A 33 -10.26 27.05 20.33
C GLN A 33 -9.21 27.69 19.42
N LYS A 34 -8.42 26.86 18.76
CA LYS A 34 -7.41 27.30 17.80
C LYS A 34 -8.00 27.65 16.44
N GLY A 35 -9.28 27.41 16.17
CA GLY A 35 -9.95 27.76 14.91
C GLY A 35 -9.61 26.84 13.73
N VAL A 36 -9.23 25.59 14.02
CA VAL A 36 -9.01 24.56 12.98
C VAL A 36 -10.31 23.85 12.64
N LEU A 37 -11.27 23.71 13.55
CA LEU A 37 -12.56 23.09 13.21
C LEU A 37 -13.43 24.01 12.31
N PRO A 38 -14.34 23.45 11.49
CA PRO A 38 -15.34 24.22 10.74
C PRO A 38 -16.17 25.10 11.65
N GLU A 39 -16.64 26.24 11.14
CA GLU A 39 -17.34 27.26 11.95
C GLU A 39 -18.76 26.83 12.31
N THR A 40 -19.43 26.06 11.46
CA THR A 40 -20.86 25.77 11.57
C THR A 40 -21.21 24.96 12.82
N ARG A 41 -21.83 25.61 13.81
CA ARG A 41 -22.53 24.97 14.93
C ARG A 41 -24.03 25.07 14.66
N SER A 42 -24.80 24.04 15.03
CA SER A 42 -26.27 24.11 14.94
C SER A 42 -26.82 24.95 16.10
N GLY A 43 -26.64 26.28 16.06
CA GLY A 43 -27.04 27.21 17.13
C GLY A 43 -26.01 27.36 18.27
N ASP A 44 -26.26 28.29 19.21
CA ASP A 44 -25.33 28.69 20.29
C ASP A 44 -24.93 27.55 21.25
N ALA A 45 -25.81 26.55 21.41
CA ALA A 45 -25.59 25.40 22.30
C ALA A 45 -25.61 24.04 21.56
N GLY A 46 -25.68 24.03 20.23
CA GLY A 46 -25.84 22.80 19.46
C GLY A 46 -24.53 22.09 19.14
N TRP A 47 -24.61 20.77 19.07
CA TRP A 47 -23.49 19.92 18.66
C TRP A 47 -23.01 20.27 17.24
N ARG A 48 -21.67 20.26 17.04
CA ARG A 48 -21.06 20.49 15.73
C ARG A 48 -21.40 19.33 14.79
N LYS A 49 -21.82 19.69 13.58
CA LYS A 49 -22.09 18.77 12.49
C LYS A 49 -20.99 18.91 11.45
N PHE A 50 -20.49 17.78 10.95
CA PHE A 50 -19.41 17.72 9.96
C PHE A 50 -19.92 17.07 8.68
N SER A 51 -19.53 17.56 7.52
CA SER A 51 -19.70 16.86 6.24
C SER A 51 -18.61 15.77 6.06
N PRO A 52 -18.75 14.85 5.09
CA PRO A 52 -17.65 13.95 4.72
C PRO A 52 -16.36 14.69 4.35
N ARG A 53 -16.49 15.85 3.68
CA ARG A 53 -15.36 16.70 3.28
C ARG A 53 -14.65 17.27 4.52
N ASP A 54 -15.40 17.70 5.52
CA ASP A 54 -14.83 18.17 6.80
C ASP A 54 -14.07 17.06 7.51
N ILE A 55 -14.65 15.86 7.59
CA ILE A 55 -13.98 14.71 8.23
C ILE A 55 -12.69 14.39 7.49
N PHE A 56 -12.72 14.30 6.16
CA PHE A 56 -11.54 14.01 5.37
C PHE A 56 -10.44 15.04 5.60
N ALA A 57 -10.78 16.34 5.58
CA ALA A 57 -9.82 17.40 5.85
C ALA A 57 -9.20 17.31 7.26
N LEU A 58 -10.01 16.98 8.27
CA LEU A 58 -9.53 16.83 9.64
C LEU A 58 -8.70 15.54 9.84
N MET A 59 -9.01 14.47 9.11
CA MET A 59 -8.18 13.26 9.07
C MET A 59 -6.79 13.56 8.50
N VAL A 60 -6.71 14.32 7.39
CA VAL A 60 -5.43 14.75 6.80
C VAL A 60 -4.64 15.63 7.77
N CYS A 61 -5.30 16.61 8.40
CA CYS A 61 -4.65 17.46 9.41
C CYS A 61 -4.12 16.65 10.61
N SER A 62 -4.91 15.67 11.08
CA SER A 62 -4.55 14.77 12.18
C SER A 62 -3.32 13.95 11.82
N GLU A 63 -3.29 13.43 10.59
CA GLU A 63 -2.17 12.64 10.09
C GLU A 63 -0.88 13.44 9.94
N ILE A 64 -0.96 14.67 9.40
CA ILE A 64 0.20 15.58 9.33
C ILE A 64 0.78 15.80 10.74
N ARG A 65 -0.08 16.16 11.70
CA ARG A 65 0.36 16.40 13.08
C ARG A 65 0.94 15.17 13.74
N ARG A 66 0.34 14.00 13.50
CA ARG A 66 0.80 12.73 14.06
C ARG A 66 2.18 12.33 13.55
N GLN A 67 2.44 12.50 12.26
CA GLN A 67 3.71 12.10 11.65
C GLN A 67 4.83 13.13 11.87
N PHE A 68 4.52 14.42 11.82
CA PHE A 68 5.54 15.49 11.76
C PHE A 68 5.53 16.44 12.97
N GLY A 69 4.60 16.30 13.91
CA GLY A 69 4.56 17.11 15.12
C GLY A 69 4.24 18.59 14.89
N VAL A 70 3.66 18.94 13.73
CA VAL A 70 3.44 20.35 13.35
C VAL A 70 2.45 21.04 14.29
N PRO A 71 2.61 22.36 14.56
CA PRO A 71 1.66 23.13 15.35
C PRO A 71 0.23 23.06 14.76
N VAL A 72 -0.78 23.06 15.62
CA VAL A 72 -2.19 22.95 15.21
C VAL A 72 -2.61 24.13 14.33
N GLU A 73 -2.07 25.31 14.62
CA GLU A 73 -2.32 26.57 13.94
C GLU A 73 -1.88 26.52 12.48
N SER A 74 -0.79 25.82 12.16
CA SER A 74 -0.30 25.62 10.79
C SER A 74 -1.25 24.77 9.94
N LEU A 75 -2.11 23.95 10.56
CA LEU A 75 -3.06 23.08 9.86
C LEU A 75 -4.27 23.86 9.32
N LYS A 76 -4.50 25.10 9.79
CA LYS A 76 -5.60 25.95 9.30
C LYS A 76 -5.53 26.12 7.80
N TRP A 77 -4.33 26.39 7.30
CA TRP A 77 -4.11 26.65 5.88
C TRP A 77 -4.37 25.39 5.04
N VAL A 78 -3.88 24.23 5.47
CA VAL A 78 -4.15 22.94 4.82
C VAL A 78 -5.66 22.66 4.78
N ARG A 79 -6.36 22.85 5.90
CA ARG A 79 -7.81 22.68 5.94
C ARG A 79 -8.52 23.65 4.98
N ALA A 80 -8.11 24.91 4.96
CA ALA A 80 -8.70 25.92 4.08
C ALA A 80 -8.55 25.53 2.61
N CYS A 81 -7.37 25.03 2.21
CA CYS A 81 -7.15 24.50 0.86
C CYS A 81 -8.08 23.31 0.57
N MET A 82 -8.17 22.35 1.51
CA MET A 82 -9.02 21.17 1.34
C MET A 82 -10.52 21.48 1.20
N LEU A 83 -10.98 22.55 1.86
CA LEU A 83 -12.37 22.97 1.89
C LEU A 83 -12.67 24.16 0.97
N GLN A 84 -11.74 24.53 0.09
CA GLN A 84 -11.94 25.60 -0.88
C GLN A 84 -13.23 25.36 -1.69
N GLU A 85 -13.96 26.44 -1.97
CA GLU A 85 -15.16 26.39 -2.79
C GLU A 85 -14.84 25.82 -4.18
N GLY A 86 -15.70 24.92 -4.67
CA GLY A 86 -15.50 24.19 -5.93
C GLY A 86 -14.55 22.99 -5.86
N ALA A 87 -13.80 22.79 -4.77
CA ALA A 87 -12.84 21.70 -4.65
C ALA A 87 -13.38 20.53 -3.79
N ASP A 88 -13.66 19.38 -4.40
CA ASP A 88 -13.99 18.15 -3.68
C ASP A 88 -12.80 17.17 -3.65
N HIS A 89 -11.88 17.43 -2.72
CA HIS A 89 -10.67 16.63 -2.55
C HIS A 89 -10.95 15.17 -2.17
N LEU A 90 -12.04 14.90 -1.45
CA LEU A 90 -12.41 13.52 -1.12
C LEU A 90 -12.83 12.77 -2.38
N HIS A 91 -13.69 13.39 -3.20
CA HIS A 91 -14.13 12.81 -4.46
C HIS A 91 -12.95 12.61 -5.43
N ALA A 92 -12.08 13.62 -5.58
CA ALA A 92 -10.89 13.53 -6.43
C ALA A 92 -9.97 12.38 -5.99
N ALA A 93 -9.68 12.26 -4.69
CA ALA A 93 -8.85 11.18 -4.17
C ALA A 93 -9.49 9.79 -4.44
N ALA A 94 -10.80 9.65 -4.21
CA ALA A 94 -11.51 8.40 -4.49
C ALA A 94 -11.49 8.04 -5.99
N GLN A 95 -11.62 9.03 -6.89
CA GLN A 95 -11.49 8.80 -8.33
C GLN A 95 -10.11 8.32 -8.74
N ILE A 96 -9.04 8.96 -8.25
CA ILE A 96 -7.66 8.54 -8.51
C ILE A 96 -7.44 7.10 -8.02
N MET A 97 -7.87 6.80 -6.79
CA MET A 97 -7.77 5.46 -6.21
C MET A 97 -8.59 4.41 -6.95
N SER A 98 -9.75 4.77 -7.52
CA SER A 98 -10.56 3.84 -8.32
C SER A 98 -9.87 3.35 -9.59
N ARG A 99 -8.83 4.07 -10.03
CA ARG A 99 -7.96 3.69 -11.16
C ARG A 99 -6.73 2.90 -10.71
N GLY A 100 -6.68 2.47 -9.45
CA GLY A 100 -5.56 1.72 -8.88
C GLY A 100 -4.36 2.58 -8.49
N MET A 101 -4.49 3.90 -8.48
CA MET A 101 -3.36 4.81 -8.20
C MET A 101 -3.24 5.20 -6.72
N ALA A 102 -2.02 5.48 -6.29
CA ALA A 102 -1.74 6.12 -5.02
C ALA A 102 -2.18 7.60 -5.08
N VAL A 103 -2.67 8.14 -3.96
CA VAL A 103 -2.92 9.58 -3.79
C VAL A 103 -1.95 10.10 -2.75
N VAL A 104 -1.26 11.18 -3.08
CA VAL A 104 -0.26 11.83 -2.24
C VAL A 104 -0.62 13.30 -2.09
N LEU A 105 -0.54 13.80 -0.86
CA LEU A 105 -0.50 15.23 -0.56
C LEU A 105 0.96 15.68 -0.46
N MET A 106 1.33 16.67 -1.26
CA MET A 106 2.56 17.44 -1.15
C MET A 106 2.26 18.84 -0.64
N THR A 107 2.86 19.24 0.48
CA THR A 107 2.63 20.58 1.04
C THR A 107 3.77 21.11 1.91
N ASP A 108 3.96 22.41 1.93
CA ASP A 108 4.84 23.15 2.86
C ASP A 108 4.06 23.81 4.01
N LEU A 109 2.75 23.56 4.10
CA LEU A 109 1.80 24.12 5.07
C LEU A 109 1.53 25.64 4.95
N LYS A 110 1.98 26.29 3.88
CA LYS A 110 1.89 27.75 3.73
C LYS A 110 1.45 28.22 2.35
N GLU A 111 2.01 27.65 1.30
CA GLU A 111 1.82 28.10 -0.08
C GLU A 111 1.53 26.92 -1.01
N THR A 112 2.27 25.83 -0.86
CA THR A 112 2.15 24.66 -1.73
C THR A 112 1.13 23.68 -1.19
N PHE A 113 0.09 23.39 -1.98
CA PHE A 113 -0.88 22.33 -1.72
C PHE A 113 -1.15 21.60 -3.03
N VAL A 114 -0.58 20.41 -3.17
CA VAL A 114 -0.81 19.54 -4.32
C VAL A 114 -1.30 18.20 -3.80
N MET A 115 -2.51 17.81 -4.17
CA MET A 115 -3.08 16.51 -3.82
C MET A 115 -3.46 15.78 -5.10
N ASP A 116 -2.60 14.84 -5.51
CA ASP A 116 -2.76 14.13 -6.77
C ASP A 116 -2.15 12.73 -6.70
N SER A 117 -2.10 12.03 -7.82
CA SER A 117 -1.38 10.79 -7.97
C SER A 117 0.12 10.97 -7.78
N ASP A 118 0.80 9.92 -7.33
CA ASP A 118 2.26 9.88 -7.26
C ASP A 118 2.94 10.10 -8.63
N LEU A 119 2.25 9.77 -9.73
CA LEU A 119 2.69 10.04 -11.10
C LEU A 119 2.67 11.53 -11.45
N GLU A 120 1.64 12.25 -11.03
CA GLU A 120 1.60 13.71 -11.22
C GLU A 120 2.67 14.40 -10.37
N ILE A 121 2.89 13.93 -9.14
CA ILE A 121 4.00 14.42 -8.29
C ILE A 121 5.36 14.17 -8.97
N GLU A 122 5.54 13.00 -9.59
CA GLU A 122 6.73 12.71 -10.39
C GLU A 122 6.90 13.71 -11.54
N ASP A 123 5.82 14.04 -12.25
CA ASP A 123 5.85 14.99 -13.36
C ASP A 123 6.19 16.41 -12.89
N LEU A 124 5.61 16.87 -11.77
CA LEU A 124 5.96 18.16 -11.17
C LEU A 124 7.46 18.26 -10.83
N LEU A 125 8.02 17.19 -10.25
CA LEU A 125 9.45 17.10 -9.95
C LEU A 125 10.30 17.17 -11.22
N ARG A 126 9.93 16.41 -12.26
CA ARG A 126 10.65 16.37 -13.54
C ARG A 126 10.63 17.70 -14.26
N LEU A 127 9.48 18.37 -14.27
CA LEU A 127 9.26 19.68 -14.91
C LEU A 127 9.89 20.83 -14.12
N GLY A 128 10.43 20.56 -12.92
CA GLY A 128 11.21 21.52 -12.16
C GLY A 128 10.37 22.47 -11.30
N TYR A 129 9.11 22.13 -11.00
CA TYR A 129 8.23 22.94 -10.15
C TYR A 129 8.74 23.11 -8.73
N LEU A 130 9.68 22.27 -8.27
CA LEU A 130 10.32 22.40 -6.94
C LEU A 130 11.75 22.94 -7.01
N ARG A 131 12.21 23.47 -8.15
CA ARG A 131 13.56 24.03 -8.30
C ARG A 131 13.60 25.47 -7.79
N HIS A 132 13.50 25.64 -6.47
CA HIS A 132 13.73 26.90 -5.80
C HIS A 132 15.17 26.97 -5.27
N GLU A 133 15.80 28.14 -5.31
CA GLU A 133 17.13 28.37 -4.72
C GLU A 133 17.08 28.41 -3.19
N ASP A 134 15.93 28.79 -2.63
CA ASP A 134 15.70 28.83 -1.20
C ASP A 134 15.49 27.43 -0.60
N PRO A 135 16.05 27.14 0.58
CA PRO A 135 15.83 25.87 1.27
C PRO A 135 14.37 25.78 1.76
N GLN A 136 13.54 25.05 1.01
CA GLN A 136 12.13 24.80 1.33
C GLN A 136 11.88 23.31 1.59
N GLY A 137 11.26 23.01 2.73
CA GLY A 137 10.86 21.66 3.11
C GLY A 137 9.43 21.36 2.65
N TYR A 138 9.22 20.18 2.09
CA TYR A 138 7.90 19.67 1.70
C TYR A 138 7.57 18.41 2.48
N LEU A 139 6.32 18.31 2.91
CA LEU A 139 5.74 17.09 3.47
C LEU A 139 5.07 16.30 2.35
N LEU A 140 5.34 14.99 2.30
CA LEU A 140 4.69 14.05 1.39
C LEU A 140 3.91 13.01 2.19
N ILE A 141 2.59 12.94 1.98
CA ILE A 141 1.70 12.11 2.78
C ILE A 141 0.80 11.27 1.88
N LYS A 142 0.87 9.96 2.03
CA LYS A 142 -0.02 9.03 1.32
C LYS A 142 -1.42 9.06 1.93
N LEU A 143 -2.42 9.40 1.12
CA LEU A 143 -3.80 9.57 1.58
C LEU A 143 -4.66 8.31 1.46
N ASN A 144 -4.23 7.28 0.71
CA ASN A 144 -5.03 6.07 0.50
C ASN A 144 -5.58 5.45 1.80
N PRO A 145 -4.80 5.29 2.89
CA PRO A 145 -5.33 4.73 4.13
C PRO A 145 -6.45 5.59 4.75
N LEU A 146 -6.35 6.91 4.63
CA LEU A 146 -7.34 7.84 5.15
C LEU A 146 -8.64 7.77 4.34
N VAL A 147 -8.53 7.74 3.01
CA VAL A 147 -9.69 7.59 2.12
C VAL A 147 -10.39 6.25 2.38
N ASN A 148 -9.64 5.14 2.42
CA ASN A 148 -10.22 3.83 2.71
C ASN A 148 -10.81 3.76 4.13
N GLY A 149 -10.21 4.45 5.12
CA GLY A 149 -10.78 4.56 6.46
C GLY A 149 -12.14 5.26 6.48
N LEU A 150 -12.29 6.32 5.67
CA LEU A 150 -13.56 7.04 5.55
C LEU A 150 -14.59 6.25 4.74
N LEU A 151 -14.20 5.63 3.61
CA LEU A 151 -15.06 4.78 2.80
C LEU A 151 -15.50 3.51 3.56
N GLY A 152 -14.67 3.01 4.46
CA GLY A 152 -15.01 1.91 5.36
C GLY A 152 -16.12 2.24 6.37
N CYS A 153 -16.39 3.53 6.60
CA CYS A 153 -17.50 3.98 7.44
C CYS A 153 -18.84 4.08 6.68
N LEU A 154 -18.86 3.82 5.37
CA LEU A 154 -20.09 3.76 4.58
C LEU A 154 -20.91 2.51 4.93
N LYS A 155 -22.22 2.53 4.61
CA LYS A 155 -23.10 1.36 4.80
C LYS A 155 -22.61 0.13 4.01
N GLU A 156 -22.07 0.36 2.82
CA GLU A 156 -21.34 -0.63 2.02
C GLU A 156 -19.86 -0.23 2.00
N PRO A 157 -18.99 -0.87 2.81
CA PRO A 157 -17.58 -0.54 2.86
C PRO A 157 -16.91 -0.75 1.51
N LEU A 158 -16.19 0.26 1.02
CA LEU A 158 -15.40 0.18 -0.20
C LEU A 158 -13.91 0.26 0.15
N ILE A 159 -13.14 -0.74 -0.29
CA ILE A 159 -11.68 -0.75 -0.16
C ILE A 159 -11.10 -0.59 -1.57
N LEU A 160 -10.32 0.46 -1.77
CA LEU A 160 -9.60 0.69 -3.02
C LEU A 160 -8.13 0.30 -2.82
N SER A 161 -7.66 -0.64 -3.62
CA SER A 161 -6.27 -1.11 -3.64
C SER A 161 -5.47 -0.39 -4.72
N ILE A 162 -4.16 -0.31 -4.50
CA ILE A 162 -3.23 0.09 -5.55
C ILE A 162 -3.05 -1.10 -6.49
N ASP A 163 -3.06 -0.85 -7.79
CA ASP A 163 -2.93 -1.87 -8.83
C ASP A 163 -1.66 -1.61 -9.66
N ASP A 164 -0.73 -2.56 -9.62
CA ASP A 164 0.55 -2.48 -10.35
C ASP A 164 0.37 -2.60 -11.88
N GLU A 165 -0.75 -3.12 -12.38
CA GLU A 165 -1.03 -3.23 -13.82
C GLU A 165 -1.07 -1.84 -14.47
N MET A 166 -1.76 -0.90 -13.82
CA MET A 166 -1.88 0.47 -14.32
C MET A 166 -0.51 1.18 -14.33
N TYR A 167 0.29 1.01 -13.28
CA TYR A 167 1.65 1.55 -13.25
C TYR A 167 2.55 0.90 -14.30
N GLY A 168 2.37 -0.39 -14.58
CA GLY A 168 3.08 -1.11 -15.64
C GLY A 168 2.81 -0.52 -17.02
N LEU A 169 1.54 -0.25 -17.34
CA LEU A 169 1.16 0.36 -18.62
C LEU A 169 1.76 1.77 -18.80
N ILE A 170 1.62 2.64 -17.80
CA ILE A 170 2.15 4.02 -17.86
C ILE A 170 3.67 3.99 -17.98
N ARG A 171 4.33 3.09 -17.25
CA ARG A 171 5.78 2.92 -17.34
C ARG A 171 6.22 2.46 -18.73
N ASN A 172 5.50 1.54 -19.36
CA ASN A 172 5.82 1.09 -20.72
C ASN A 172 5.68 2.24 -21.73
N ILE A 173 4.67 3.10 -21.59
CA ILE A 173 4.49 4.29 -22.42
C ILE A 173 5.61 5.31 -22.19
N ARG A 174 6.04 5.51 -20.93
CA ARG A 174 7.09 6.49 -20.54
C ARG A 174 8.51 5.92 -20.59
N GLY A 175 8.67 4.63 -20.85
CA GLY A 175 9.87 3.82 -20.56
C GLY A 175 11.05 4.05 -21.48
N GLU A 176 10.92 4.87 -22.53
CA GLU A 176 12.00 5.13 -23.49
C GLU A 176 13.13 6.02 -22.95
N MET A 177 13.04 6.55 -21.71
CA MET A 177 14.01 7.54 -21.19
C MET A 177 14.57 7.28 -19.77
N SER A 178 14.64 6.02 -19.31
CA SER A 178 15.16 5.69 -17.96
C SER A 178 16.53 4.98 -18.00
N ILE A 179 17.42 5.31 -17.05
CA ILE A 179 18.72 4.60 -16.83
C ILE A 179 18.49 3.15 -16.35
N ARG A 180 17.32 2.85 -15.76
CA ARG A 180 16.98 1.49 -15.32
C ARG A 180 16.61 0.62 -16.50
N SER A 181 17.18 -0.58 -16.55
CA SER A 181 16.83 -1.55 -17.59
C SER A 181 15.45 -2.17 -17.30
N GLN A 182 14.73 -2.58 -18.35
CA GLN A 182 13.44 -3.28 -18.20
C GLN A 182 13.52 -4.47 -17.23
N LYS A 183 14.64 -5.20 -17.25
CA LYS A 183 14.90 -6.33 -16.35
C LYS A 183 14.93 -5.92 -14.88
N GLU A 184 15.54 -4.78 -14.53
CA GLU A 184 15.55 -4.28 -13.14
C GLU A 184 14.14 -3.96 -12.66
N LEU A 185 13.30 -3.43 -13.54
CA LEU A 185 11.92 -3.08 -13.25
C LEU A 185 11.05 -4.33 -13.03
N GLU A 186 11.27 -5.39 -13.81
CA GLU A 186 10.62 -6.69 -13.63
C GLU A 186 10.97 -7.31 -12.27
N ILE A 187 12.25 -7.28 -11.87
CA ILE A 187 12.66 -7.74 -10.54
C ILE A 187 11.97 -6.96 -9.42
N LEU A 188 11.92 -5.64 -9.53
CA LEU A 188 11.21 -4.81 -8.55
C LEU A 188 9.71 -5.16 -8.48
N GLY A 189 9.08 -5.50 -9.62
CA GLY A 189 7.71 -6.00 -9.66
C GLY A 189 7.54 -7.31 -8.89
N LEU A 190 8.43 -8.29 -9.12
CA LEU A 190 8.43 -9.56 -8.38
C LEU A 190 8.53 -9.35 -6.86
N LEU A 191 9.44 -8.47 -6.43
CA LEU A 191 9.62 -8.14 -5.01
C LEU A 191 8.39 -7.46 -4.40
N ARG A 192 7.75 -6.55 -5.14
CA ARG A 192 6.59 -5.78 -4.67
C ARG A 192 5.30 -6.59 -4.63
N SER A 193 5.15 -7.59 -5.50
CA SER A 193 3.97 -8.46 -5.54
C SER A 193 3.69 -9.18 -4.23
N GLY A 194 4.73 -9.43 -3.41
CA GLY A 194 4.61 -10.19 -2.16
C GLY A 194 4.24 -11.67 -2.35
N ALA A 195 4.09 -12.14 -3.59
CA ALA A 195 3.71 -13.51 -3.92
C ALA A 195 4.85 -14.52 -3.64
N TYR A 196 6.08 -14.05 -3.56
CA TYR A 196 7.28 -14.86 -3.44
C TYR A 196 7.95 -14.64 -2.08
N ARG A 197 8.32 -15.75 -1.42
CA ARG A 197 9.07 -15.73 -0.15
C ARG A 197 10.56 -15.46 -0.38
N LYS A 198 11.07 -15.79 -1.56
CA LYS A 198 12.47 -15.59 -1.94
C LYS A 198 12.58 -15.24 -3.42
N VAL A 199 13.41 -14.26 -3.72
CA VAL A 199 13.80 -13.87 -5.08
C VAL A 199 15.32 -13.84 -5.13
N VAL A 200 15.93 -14.62 -6.02
CA VAL A 200 17.39 -14.68 -6.22
C VAL A 200 17.71 -14.10 -7.59
N VAL A 201 18.43 -12.99 -7.63
CA VAL A 201 18.83 -12.33 -8.87
C VAL A 201 20.26 -12.75 -9.23
N HIS A 202 20.45 -13.23 -10.46
CA HIS A 202 21.77 -13.59 -10.98
C HIS A 202 22.26 -12.47 -11.88
N LEU A 203 23.40 -11.89 -11.49
CA LEU A 203 24.05 -10.79 -12.18
C LEU A 203 25.29 -11.29 -12.91
N ASP A 204 25.57 -10.71 -14.07
CA ASP A 204 26.85 -10.85 -14.79
C ASP A 204 27.28 -9.47 -15.28
N ASP A 205 28.50 -9.07 -14.89
CA ASP A 205 29.05 -7.73 -15.14
C ASP A 205 28.05 -6.58 -14.81
N GLY A 206 27.36 -6.70 -13.68
CA GLY A 206 26.36 -5.74 -13.22
C GLY A 206 25.02 -5.76 -13.97
N LYS A 207 24.86 -6.62 -14.99
CA LYS A 207 23.60 -6.79 -15.74
C LYS A 207 22.81 -7.98 -15.24
N ILE A 208 21.49 -7.85 -15.20
CA ILE A 208 20.60 -8.95 -14.80
C ILE A 208 20.52 -9.98 -15.93
N LEU A 209 20.93 -11.21 -15.63
CA LEU A 209 20.78 -12.36 -16.53
C LEU A 209 19.45 -13.07 -16.31
N ARG A 210 19.12 -13.37 -15.04
CA ARG A 210 17.88 -14.06 -14.65
C ARG A 210 17.53 -13.78 -13.20
N ALA A 211 16.30 -14.12 -12.82
CA ALA A 211 15.91 -14.29 -11.43
C ALA A 211 15.16 -15.60 -11.21
N ASP A 212 15.40 -16.20 -10.06
CA ASP A 212 14.67 -17.38 -9.58
C ASP A 212 13.74 -16.94 -8.43
N THR A 213 12.51 -17.42 -8.42
CA THR A 213 11.50 -17.08 -7.40
C THR A 213 11.01 -18.33 -6.67
N GLU A 214 10.84 -18.23 -5.35
CA GLU A 214 10.27 -19.29 -4.51
C GLU A 214 8.95 -18.81 -3.89
N ALA A 215 7.83 -19.43 -4.27
CA ALA A 215 6.51 -19.16 -3.71
C ALA A 215 6.10 -20.27 -2.73
N GLY A 216 5.25 -19.92 -1.75
CA GLY A 216 4.58 -20.93 -0.94
C GLY A 216 3.45 -21.60 -1.74
N VAL A 217 3.39 -22.93 -1.74
CA VAL A 217 2.30 -23.67 -2.39
C VAL A 217 1.05 -23.61 -1.48
N SER A 218 -0.10 -23.23 -2.03
CA SER A 218 -1.36 -23.15 -1.28
C SER A 218 -1.86 -24.53 -0.82
N GLU A 219 -2.70 -24.59 0.20
CA GLU A 219 -3.23 -25.86 0.73
C GLU A 219 -4.06 -26.63 -0.30
N VAL A 220 -4.74 -25.92 -1.22
CA VAL A 220 -5.50 -26.53 -2.32
C VAL A 220 -4.57 -27.16 -3.35
N GLU A 221 -3.48 -26.46 -3.72
CA GLU A 221 -2.46 -27.00 -4.64
C GLU A 221 -1.70 -28.16 -3.99
N GLN A 222 -1.41 -28.09 -2.68
CA GLN A 222 -0.84 -29.19 -1.91
C GLN A 222 -1.77 -30.42 -1.96
N GLN A 223 -3.08 -30.24 -1.77
CA GLN A 223 -4.05 -31.35 -1.86
C GLN A 223 -4.14 -31.95 -3.27
N GLN A 224 -4.01 -31.13 -4.32
CA GLN A 224 -3.94 -31.63 -5.70
C GLN A 224 -2.65 -32.41 -5.98
N LEU A 225 -1.51 -31.93 -5.46
CA LEU A 225 -0.24 -32.65 -5.53
C LEU A 225 -0.28 -33.96 -4.71
N LEU A 226 -0.98 -33.97 -3.57
CA LEU A 226 -1.22 -35.16 -2.76
C LEU A 226 -2.11 -36.19 -3.46
N ARG A 227 -2.97 -35.80 -4.42
CA ARG A 227 -3.73 -36.77 -5.24
C ARG A 227 -2.86 -37.53 -6.23
N ILE A 228 -1.71 -36.98 -6.60
CA ILE A 228 -0.67 -37.64 -7.43
C ILE A 228 0.28 -38.47 -6.53
N TRP A 229 0.12 -38.35 -5.21
CA TRP A 229 0.97 -38.98 -4.20
C TRP A 229 0.38 -40.30 -3.73
N ASP A 230 0.90 -41.41 -4.26
CA ASP A 230 0.76 -42.72 -3.63
C ASP A 230 2.14 -43.18 -3.11
N GLY A 231 2.22 -43.41 -1.80
CA GLY A 231 3.36 -44.05 -1.14
C GLY A 231 4.25 -43.21 -0.22
N GLU A 232 4.38 -43.73 1.01
CA GLU A 232 5.47 -43.69 2.01
C GLU A 232 6.08 -42.38 2.54
N GLN A 233 6.65 -42.47 3.76
CA GLN A 233 6.93 -41.37 4.70
C GLN A 233 7.95 -40.31 4.23
N TYR A 234 8.83 -40.61 3.26
CA TYR A 234 9.86 -39.66 2.79
C TYR A 234 10.20 -39.84 1.31
N GLN A 235 9.86 -38.86 0.47
CA GLN A 235 10.23 -38.81 -0.95
C GLN A 235 10.42 -37.37 -1.42
N THR A 236 11.31 -37.16 -2.41
CA THR A 236 11.48 -35.87 -3.08
C THR A 236 10.92 -35.99 -4.50
N MET A 237 10.03 -35.07 -4.87
CA MET A 237 9.47 -34.98 -6.22
C MET A 237 9.85 -33.64 -6.84
N THR A 238 10.42 -33.67 -8.03
CA THR A 238 10.73 -32.48 -8.82
C THR A 238 9.75 -32.42 -9.98
N LEU A 239 8.96 -31.34 -10.03
CA LEU A 239 8.07 -31.04 -11.14
C LEU A 239 8.63 -29.85 -11.91
N THR A 240 8.82 -30.02 -13.21
CA THR A 240 9.21 -28.94 -14.12
C THR A 240 8.01 -28.59 -14.98
N LEU A 241 7.58 -27.34 -14.87
CA LEU A 241 6.44 -26.79 -15.58
C LEU A 241 6.95 -25.86 -16.69
N HIS A 242 6.35 -25.95 -17.87
CA HIS A 242 6.50 -24.97 -18.95
C HIS A 242 5.08 -24.57 -19.40
N ASP A 243 4.77 -23.28 -19.42
CA ASP A 243 3.44 -22.75 -19.76
C ASP A 243 2.28 -23.45 -19.00
N GLY A 244 2.46 -23.67 -17.71
CA GLY A 244 1.45 -24.31 -16.85
C GLY A 244 1.23 -25.81 -17.12
N LYS A 245 2.03 -26.44 -17.98
CA LYS A 245 1.98 -27.88 -18.26
C LYS A 245 3.20 -28.57 -17.68
N VAL A 246 2.99 -29.73 -17.07
CA VAL A 246 4.09 -30.57 -16.56
C VAL A 246 4.85 -31.12 -17.74
N VAL A 247 6.09 -30.68 -17.91
CA VAL A 247 7.00 -31.18 -18.96
C VAL A 247 7.80 -32.37 -18.44
N THR A 248 8.16 -32.34 -17.15
CA THR A 248 8.95 -33.40 -16.53
C THR A 248 8.55 -33.61 -15.08
N ALA A 249 8.40 -34.87 -14.68
CA ALA A 249 8.19 -35.29 -13.31
C ALA A 249 9.23 -36.35 -12.93
N ALA A 250 10.04 -36.07 -11.91
CA ALA A 250 11.07 -36.98 -11.41
C ALA A 250 10.83 -37.30 -9.94
N LYS A 251 10.93 -38.59 -9.58
CA LYS A 251 10.77 -39.09 -8.22
C LYS A 251 12.10 -39.67 -7.74
N GLN A 252 12.64 -39.13 -6.66
CA GLN A 252 13.86 -39.63 -6.02
C GLN A 252 13.53 -40.32 -4.70
N LYS A 253 14.08 -41.52 -4.52
CA LYS A 253 13.93 -42.34 -3.31
C LYS A 253 15.27 -42.40 -2.56
N PRO A 254 15.33 -42.08 -1.26
CA PRO A 254 16.53 -42.32 -0.48
C PRO A 254 16.69 -43.83 -0.25
N VAL A 255 17.81 -44.40 -0.71
CA VAL A 255 18.19 -45.79 -0.40
C VAL A 255 18.93 -45.78 0.93
N LYS A 256 18.32 -46.35 1.98
CA LYS A 256 19.00 -46.60 3.26
C LYS A 256 19.86 -47.86 3.13
N PHE A 257 21.15 -47.76 3.42
CA PHE A 257 22.03 -48.91 3.56
C PHE A 257 22.14 -49.29 5.05
N ASP A 258 21.92 -50.57 5.37
CA ASP A 258 22.15 -51.08 6.72
C ASP A 258 23.65 -51.07 7.07
N LYS A 259 23.97 -50.59 8.27
CA LYS A 259 25.35 -50.63 8.78
C LYS A 259 25.78 -52.09 9.03
N PRO A 260 26.97 -52.52 8.59
CA PRO A 260 27.43 -53.88 8.83
C PRO A 260 27.55 -54.17 10.33
N ARG A 261 26.94 -55.27 10.78
CA ARG A 261 27.08 -55.78 12.15
C ARG A 261 28.54 -56.16 12.40
N ALA A 262 29.21 -55.41 13.29
CA ALA A 262 30.55 -55.76 13.77
C ALA A 262 30.52 -57.15 14.41
N ARG A 263 31.30 -58.09 13.85
CA ARG A 263 31.57 -59.40 14.46
C ARG A 263 32.28 -59.17 15.80
N ARG A 264 31.61 -59.47 16.92
CA ARG A 264 32.27 -59.65 18.23
C ARG A 264 33.25 -60.82 18.13
N ARG A 265 34.55 -60.56 18.25
CA ARG A 265 35.55 -61.59 18.59
C ARG A 265 35.44 -61.87 20.10
N ALA A 266 35.39 -63.15 20.45
CA ALA A 266 35.45 -63.63 21.82
C ALA A 266 36.86 -64.16 22.13
N HIS A 267 37.29 -63.95 23.39
CA HIS A 267 38.44 -64.53 24.11
C HIS A 267 39.86 -64.16 23.63
N GLU A 268 40.86 -63.96 24.50
CA GLU A 268 41.23 -64.57 25.81
C GLU A 268 41.75 -63.47 26.79
N ARG A 269 41.36 -63.37 28.07
CA ARG A 269 41.78 -64.12 29.29
C ARG A 269 43.30 -64.25 29.49
N GLU A 270 43.85 -63.40 30.38
CA GLU A 270 44.76 -63.82 31.45
C GLU A 270 43.95 -64.04 32.74
#